data_AF-A0A9D4MGJ8-F1
#
_entry.id   AF-A0A9D4MGJ8-F1
#
_cell.length_a   1.000
_cell.length_b   1.000
_cell.length_c   1.000
_cell.angle_alpha   90.00
_cell.angle_beta   90.00
_cell.angle_gamma   90.00
#
_symmetry.space_group_name_H-M   'P 1'
#
loop_
_entity.id
_entity.type
_entity.pdbx_description
1 polymer ?
#
loop_
_entity_poly.entity_id
_entity_poly.type
_entity_poly.pdbx_seq_one_letter_code
_entity_poly.pdbx_strand_id
1 'polypeptide(L)'
;MATGRTIAVCRARNWCFTLNNYTDAEYKAIREAECEYLIVGEEIGEAEATPHLQGYVQFKDQLRMTTLKKKFSARAHYQMAKGSARDNYVYCTKEGRFFEKGTAQVNGKVKCDLVTACKDLSAGMSNEDLLEKHGAGYVLHKRKIQEMSADLKGDAIKKRRMEKCAELVLRPWQLEVLKKLEEQNDRQILFVMDPVGGNGKTTLACYMMSTLDAIRFENGKSNDLKYMYKGQKYVVFDFCRSSSEHINYEVIEALKNGVFCSYKYESVMRMYDSPKMLVLMNEGPDMTKLTADRYVLYALPEEVLRFDPPLPVEKPVAMVAALPAVDSDDDELFWHGLQTEEVVGETFLRHARRLL
;
A
#
# COMPACT_ATOMS: atom_id res chain seq x y z
N MET A 1 66.84 23.97 6.47
CA MET A 1 65.46 24.24 6.93
C MET A 1 64.54 23.26 6.20
N ALA A 2 63.76 22.48 6.94
CA ALA A 2 62.94 21.39 6.40
C ALA A 2 61.79 21.93 5.53
N THR A 3 61.68 21.43 4.31
CA THR A 3 60.53 21.61 3.43
C THR A 3 59.33 20.85 4.00
N GLY A 4 58.39 21.56 4.62
CA GLY A 4 57.14 21.00 5.08
C GLY A 4 56.31 20.48 3.91
N ARG A 5 56.08 19.16 3.85
CA ARG A 5 55.10 18.55 2.94
C ARG A 5 53.71 19.06 3.32
N THR A 6 53.08 19.83 2.44
CA THR A 6 51.67 20.21 2.57
C THR A 6 50.82 18.94 2.43
N ILE A 7 50.18 18.50 3.52
CA ILE A 7 49.27 17.34 3.51
C ILE A 7 48.07 17.71 2.64
N ALA A 8 47.89 17.03 1.50
CA ALA A 8 46.72 17.21 0.66
C ALA A 8 45.45 16.89 1.48
N VAL A 9 44.59 17.90 1.67
CA VAL A 9 43.36 17.76 2.45
C VAL A 9 42.31 17.05 1.60
N CYS A 10 42.20 15.73 1.77
CA CYS A 10 41.24 14.92 1.04
C CYS A 10 39.79 15.29 1.39
N ARG A 11 38.93 15.37 0.37
CA ARG A 11 37.47 15.54 0.48
C ARG A 11 36.81 14.27 -0.04
N ALA A 12 35.77 13.78 0.63
CA ALA A 12 35.05 12.59 0.20
C ALA A 12 33.56 12.69 0.55
N ARG A 13 32.72 12.01 -0.23
CA ARG A 13 31.29 11.81 0.08
C ARG A 13 31.05 10.64 1.04
N ASN A 14 31.91 9.62 0.94
CA ASN A 14 31.74 8.33 1.60
C ASN A 14 32.81 8.14 2.67
N TRP A 15 32.40 7.84 3.89
CA TRP A 15 33.29 7.68 5.04
C TRP A 15 32.91 6.43 5.84
N CYS A 16 33.91 5.65 6.22
CA CYS A 16 33.77 4.62 7.25
C CYS A 16 34.13 5.24 8.59
N PHE A 17 33.43 4.86 9.66
CA PHE A 17 33.72 5.33 10.99
C PHE A 17 33.66 4.22 12.02
N THR A 18 34.48 4.36 13.06
CA THR A 18 34.47 3.49 14.23
C THR A 18 34.34 4.34 15.49
N LEU A 19 33.49 3.93 16.43
CA LEU A 19 33.32 4.61 17.72
C LEU A 19 33.31 3.59 18.85
N ASN A 20 34.42 3.53 19.58
CA ASN A 20 34.57 2.64 20.73
C ASN A 20 33.94 3.24 21.98
N ASN A 21 33.29 2.40 22.79
CA ASN A 21 32.67 2.77 24.06
C ASN A 21 31.74 4.00 23.90
N TYR A 22 30.71 3.82 23.07
CA TYR A 22 29.74 4.86 22.75
C TYR A 22 28.72 5.02 23.88
N THR A 23 28.23 6.24 24.04
CA THR A 23 27.08 6.54 24.91
C THR A 23 25.78 6.52 24.11
N ASP A 24 24.65 6.30 24.77
CA ASP A 24 23.32 6.34 24.13
C ASP A 24 23.04 7.70 23.46
N ALA A 25 23.55 8.79 24.04
CA ALA A 25 23.45 10.13 23.47
C ALA A 25 24.23 10.25 22.16
N GLU A 26 25.46 9.72 22.10
CA GLU A 26 26.26 9.69 20.88
C GLU A 26 25.62 8.80 19.81
N TYR A 27 25.06 7.66 20.20
CA TYR A 27 24.36 6.78 19.27
C TYR A 27 23.12 7.44 18.68
N LYS A 28 22.32 8.12 19.52
CA LYS A 28 21.16 8.89 19.07
C LYS A 28 21.57 10.01 18.11
N ALA A 29 22.62 10.77 18.45
CA ALA A 29 23.12 11.84 17.59
C ALA A 29 23.58 11.32 16.22
N ILE A 30 24.24 10.15 16.19
CA ILE A 30 24.65 9.47 14.95
C ILE A 30 23.42 9.08 14.12
N ARG A 31 22.40 8.49 14.73
CA ARG A 31 21.15 8.10 14.04
C ARG A 31 20.39 9.30 13.46
N GLU A 32 20.39 10.42 14.18
CA GLU A 32 19.70 11.65 13.77
C GLU A 32 20.49 12.47 12.74
N ALA A 33 21.78 12.20 12.55
CA ALA A 33 22.65 12.94 11.65
C ALA A 33 22.09 13.06 10.22
N GLU A 34 22.27 14.24 9.63
CA GLU A 34 21.86 14.56 8.27
C GLU A 34 22.82 13.93 7.25
N CYS A 35 22.34 12.94 6.52
CA CYS A 35 23.09 12.17 5.53
C CYS A 35 22.14 11.57 4.47
N GLU A 36 22.69 11.14 3.33
CA GLU A 36 21.91 10.43 2.30
C GLU A 36 21.75 8.95 2.64
N TYR A 37 22.79 8.37 3.24
CA TYR A 37 22.80 6.99 3.69
C TYR A 37 23.69 6.83 4.91
N LEU A 38 23.23 6.02 5.86
CA LEU A 38 23.94 5.66 7.07
C LEU A 38 23.63 4.21 7.40
N ILE A 39 24.67 3.43 7.63
CA ILE A 39 24.56 2.10 8.25
C ILE A 39 25.53 2.03 9.42
N VAL A 40 25.08 1.47 10.54
CA VAL A 40 25.84 1.32 11.78
C VAL A 40 25.59 -0.06 12.34
N GLY A 41 26.62 -0.89 12.38
CA GLY A 41 26.65 -2.15 13.11
C GLY A 41 27.08 -1.92 14.55
N GLU A 42 26.40 -2.60 15.47
CA GLU A 42 26.86 -2.79 16.85
C GLU A 42 27.70 -4.06 16.87
N GLU A 43 28.98 -3.92 17.17
CA GLU A 43 29.91 -5.03 17.31
C GLU A 43 30.32 -5.20 18.78
N ILE A 44 30.49 -6.44 19.24
CA ILE A 44 31.00 -6.76 20.60
C ILE A 44 32.38 -7.40 20.45
N GLY A 45 33.43 -6.69 20.90
CA GLY A 45 34.81 -7.21 20.82
C GLY A 45 35.00 -8.53 21.59
N GLU A 46 35.65 -9.52 20.94
CA GLU A 46 35.86 -10.87 21.50
C GLU A 46 36.84 -10.95 22.68
N ALA A 47 37.76 -9.98 22.82
CA ALA A 47 38.83 -10.02 23.83
C ALA A 47 38.54 -9.17 25.09
N GLU A 48 37.79 -8.09 24.94
CA GLU A 48 37.29 -7.24 26.02
C GLU A 48 35.92 -6.75 25.57
N ALA A 49 34.88 -6.99 26.37
CA ALA A 49 33.46 -6.74 26.07
C ALA A 49 33.08 -5.24 25.92
N THR A 50 33.91 -4.47 25.23
CA THR A 50 33.69 -3.06 24.94
C THR A 50 32.81 -2.95 23.69
N PRO A 51 31.62 -2.34 23.80
CA PRO A 51 30.76 -2.14 22.65
C PRO A 51 31.36 -1.08 21.74
N HIS A 52 31.43 -1.36 20.45
CA HIS A 52 31.85 -0.37 19.46
C HIS A 52 30.85 -0.30 18.31
N LEU A 53 30.69 0.92 17.79
CA LEU A 53 29.90 1.16 16.59
C LEU A 53 30.85 1.16 15.40
N GLN A 54 30.54 0.31 14.43
CA GLN A 54 31.19 0.28 13.14
C GLN A 54 30.20 0.73 12.09
N GLY A 55 30.47 1.83 11.39
CA GLY A 55 29.50 2.41 10.47
C GLY A 55 30.07 2.93 9.17
N TYR A 56 29.18 3.11 8.21
CA TYR A 56 29.43 3.74 6.93
C TYR A 56 28.40 4.85 6.71
N VAL A 57 28.87 6.03 6.31
CA VAL A 57 28.04 7.20 6.06
C VAL A 57 28.35 7.81 4.70
N GLN A 58 27.29 8.21 4.01
CA GLN A 58 27.34 8.91 2.74
C GLN A 58 26.62 10.24 2.83
N PHE A 59 27.30 11.29 2.40
CA PHE A 59 26.77 12.65 2.35
C PHE A 59 26.53 13.08 0.90
N LYS A 60 25.53 13.95 0.72
CA LYS A 60 25.22 14.62 -0.54
C LYS A 60 26.43 15.38 -1.11
N ASP A 61 27.08 16.14 -0.25
CA ASP A 61 28.25 16.95 -0.60
C ASP A 61 29.56 16.30 -0.14
N GLN A 62 30.64 16.58 -0.86
CA GLN A 62 31.98 16.16 -0.45
C GLN A 62 32.41 16.94 0.79
N LEU A 63 32.57 16.26 1.92
CA LEU A 63 33.00 16.86 3.18
C LEU A 63 34.50 16.66 3.40
N ARG A 64 35.11 17.60 4.13
CA ARG A 64 36.44 17.43 4.73
C ARG A 64 36.30 16.70 6.05
N MET A 65 37.32 15.93 6.45
CA MET A 65 37.34 15.24 7.75
C MET A 65 37.09 16.19 8.93
N THR A 66 37.59 17.43 8.87
CA THR A 66 37.35 18.45 9.91
C THR A 66 35.89 18.89 10.00
N THR A 67 35.21 19.02 8.87
CA THR A 67 33.78 19.35 8.80
C THR A 67 32.93 18.16 9.26
N LEU A 68 33.33 16.94 8.87
CA LEU A 68 32.68 15.70 9.29
C LEU A 68 32.71 15.53 10.80
N LYS A 69 33.88 15.71 11.43
CA LYS A 69 34.03 15.65 12.90
C LYS A 69 33.15 16.66 13.64
N LYS A 70 32.90 17.84 13.06
CA LYS A 70 32.02 18.86 13.65
C LYS A 70 30.54 18.53 13.49
N LYS A 71 30.15 17.96 12.34
CA LYS A 71 28.74 17.68 12.00
C LYS A 71 28.22 16.34 12.52
N PHE A 72 29.10 15.35 12.67
CA PHE A 72 28.71 13.98 12.97
C PHE A 72 29.13 13.57 14.38
N SER A 73 30.44 13.41 14.60
CA SER A 73 31.00 13.14 15.93
C SER A 73 32.48 13.47 15.95
N ALA A 74 32.95 14.19 16.97
CA ALA A 74 34.37 14.52 17.12
C ALA A 74 35.21 13.32 17.59
N ARG A 75 34.60 12.39 18.34
CA ARG A 75 35.25 11.22 18.93
C ARG A 75 35.40 10.04 17.96
N ALA A 76 34.51 9.93 16.98
CA ALA A 76 34.58 8.83 16.02
C ALA A 76 35.87 8.92 15.18
N HIS A 77 36.45 7.75 14.92
CA HIS A 77 37.59 7.62 14.03
C HIS A 77 37.08 7.45 12.60
N TYR A 78 37.48 8.33 11.68
CA TYR A 78 37.01 8.30 10.29
C TYR A 78 38.11 7.88 9.33
N GLN A 79 37.72 7.10 8.33
CA GLN A 79 38.54 6.78 7.17
C GLN A 79 37.72 7.01 5.91
N MET A 80 38.40 7.41 4.82
CA MET A 80 37.73 7.45 3.51
C MET A 80 37.33 6.03 3.11
N ALA A 81 36.09 5.86 2.67
CA ALA A 81 35.62 4.55 2.25
C ALA A 81 36.38 4.11 0.98
N LYS A 82 37.04 2.95 1.07
CA LYS A 82 37.75 2.33 -0.06
C LYS A 82 36.88 1.30 -0.80
N GLY A 83 35.99 0.62 -0.08
CA GLY A 83 35.08 -0.39 -0.62
C GLY A 83 33.80 0.21 -1.20
N SER A 84 33.06 -0.61 -1.94
CA SER A 84 31.73 -0.25 -2.45
C SER A 84 30.72 -0.12 -1.29
N ALA A 85 29.58 0.53 -1.53
CA ALA A 85 28.51 0.57 -0.52
C ALA A 85 28.07 -0.84 -0.08
N ARG A 86 28.17 -1.85 -0.96
CA ARG A 86 27.90 -3.26 -0.67
C ARG A 86 28.87 -3.82 0.37
N ASP A 87 30.17 -3.63 0.17
CA ASP A 87 31.18 -4.21 1.07
C ASP A 87 31.05 -3.62 2.47
N ASN A 88 30.73 -2.32 2.55
CA ASN A 88 30.46 -1.65 3.81
C ASN A 88 29.14 -2.12 4.45
N TYR A 89 28.10 -2.40 3.66
CA TYR A 89 26.86 -2.98 4.17
C TYR A 89 27.12 -4.33 4.81
N VAL A 90 27.73 -5.26 4.06
CA VAL A 90 28.06 -6.62 4.53
C VAL A 90 28.89 -6.56 5.82
N TYR A 91 29.86 -5.65 5.86
CA TYR A 91 30.70 -5.45 7.04
C TYR A 91 29.89 -5.00 8.26
N CYS A 92 29.05 -3.97 8.10
CA CYS A 92 28.22 -3.43 9.18
C CYS A 92 27.06 -4.34 9.61
N THR A 93 26.66 -5.33 8.80
CA THR A 93 25.57 -6.26 9.16
C THR A 93 26.06 -7.60 9.70
N LYS A 94 27.37 -7.81 9.82
CA LYS A 94 27.96 -9.13 10.14
C LYS A 94 27.50 -9.71 11.49
N GLU A 95 27.31 -8.87 12.51
CA GLU A 95 26.87 -9.29 13.87
C GLU A 95 25.35 -9.20 14.08
N GLY A 96 24.57 -8.94 13.03
CA GLY A 96 23.11 -8.96 13.05
C GLY A 96 22.41 -7.79 13.75
N ARG A 97 23.11 -7.07 14.66
CA ARG A 97 22.59 -5.82 15.27
C ARG A 97 23.08 -4.61 14.50
N PHE A 98 22.20 -4.01 13.71
CA PHE A 98 22.54 -2.81 12.97
C PHE A 98 21.37 -1.83 12.83
N PHE A 99 21.72 -0.58 12.58
CA PHE A 99 20.81 0.50 12.24
C PHE A 99 21.13 0.98 10.82
N GLU A 100 20.10 1.14 10.00
CA GLU A 100 20.21 1.64 8.63
C GLU A 100 19.24 2.80 8.41
N LYS A 101 19.69 3.85 7.72
CA LYS A 101 18.91 5.04 7.38
C LYS A 101 19.28 5.51 5.97
N GLY A 102 18.26 5.85 5.18
CA GLY A 102 18.42 6.47 3.86
C GLY A 102 18.59 5.44 2.72
N THR A 103 19.10 5.91 1.58
CA THR A 103 19.32 5.07 0.37
C THR A 103 20.73 5.29 -0.16
N ALA A 104 21.53 4.22 -0.22
CA ALA A 104 22.89 4.30 -0.71
C ALA A 104 22.92 4.68 -2.20
N GLN A 105 23.72 5.69 -2.52
CA GLN A 105 24.08 6.10 -3.87
C GLN A 105 25.37 5.39 -4.29
N VAL A 106 25.42 4.85 -5.51
CA VAL A 106 26.65 4.28 -6.08
C VAL A 106 27.03 5.03 -7.32
N ASN A 107 28.35 5.16 -7.51
CA ASN A 107 28.88 5.57 -8.79
C ASN A 107 28.77 4.39 -9.76
N GLY A 108 27.78 4.43 -10.66
CA GLY A 108 27.58 3.44 -11.72
C GLY A 108 26.19 2.78 -11.70
N LYS A 109 25.78 2.20 -12.83
CA LYS A 109 24.54 1.42 -12.94
C LYS A 109 24.78 0.02 -12.37
N VAL A 110 24.41 -0.21 -11.12
CA VAL A 110 24.30 -1.58 -10.58
C VAL A 110 22.98 -2.15 -11.08
N LYS A 111 23.04 -3.23 -11.88
CA LYS A 111 21.82 -3.94 -12.30
C LYS A 111 21.28 -4.72 -11.11
N CYS A 112 20.04 -4.42 -10.73
CA CYS A 112 19.23 -5.25 -9.85
C CYS A 112 17.97 -5.63 -10.61
N ASP A 113 17.60 -6.90 -10.59
CA ASP A 113 16.25 -7.29 -11.00
C ASP A 113 15.28 -7.01 -9.86
N LEU A 114 14.74 -5.80 -9.88
CA LEU A 114 13.79 -5.31 -8.87
C LEU A 114 12.58 -6.26 -8.76
N VAL A 115 12.11 -6.82 -9.86
CA VAL A 115 10.90 -7.66 -9.88
C VAL A 115 11.17 -8.96 -9.12
N THR A 116 12.29 -9.61 -9.40
CA THR A 116 12.65 -10.86 -8.73
C THR A 116 12.95 -10.64 -7.25
N ALA A 117 13.65 -9.56 -6.89
CA ALA A 117 13.90 -9.19 -5.49
C ALA A 117 12.61 -8.90 -4.71
N CYS A 118 11.62 -8.26 -5.34
CA CYS A 118 10.31 -8.03 -4.75
C CYS A 118 9.55 -9.34 -4.48
N LYS A 119 9.59 -10.29 -5.42
CA LYS A 119 8.94 -11.60 -5.27
C LYS A 119 9.57 -12.41 -4.14
N ASP A 120 10.90 -12.46 -4.08
CA ASP A 120 11.63 -13.18 -3.04
C ASP A 120 11.37 -12.59 -1.64
N LEU A 121 11.38 -11.26 -1.51
CA LEU A 121 11.02 -10.58 -0.26
C LEU A 121 9.55 -10.85 0.12
N SER A 122 8.66 -10.89 -0.87
CA SER A 122 7.24 -11.21 -0.65
C SER A 122 7.03 -12.65 -0.20
N ALA A 123 7.89 -13.57 -0.64
CA ALA A 123 7.93 -14.98 -0.21
C ALA A 123 8.53 -15.19 1.18
N GLY A 124 8.99 -14.13 1.85
CA GLY A 124 9.51 -14.19 3.22
C GLY A 124 11.02 -14.45 3.33
N MET A 125 11.75 -14.31 2.22
CA MET A 125 13.21 -14.41 2.22
C MET A 125 13.83 -13.34 3.15
N SER A 126 14.87 -13.73 3.89
CA SER A 126 15.55 -12.81 4.82
C SER A 126 16.36 -11.74 4.06
N ASN A 127 16.71 -10.65 4.74
CA ASN A 127 17.56 -9.62 4.13
C ASN A 127 18.96 -10.14 3.75
N GLU A 128 19.45 -11.16 4.47
CA GLU A 128 20.74 -11.81 4.24
C GLU A 128 20.70 -12.62 2.94
N ASP A 129 19.69 -13.48 2.80
CA ASP A 129 19.47 -14.30 1.60
C ASP A 129 19.21 -13.42 0.36
N LEU A 130 18.45 -12.33 0.52
CA LEU A 130 18.21 -11.35 -0.55
C LEU A 130 19.49 -10.65 -0.99
N LEU A 131 20.37 -10.32 -0.05
CA LEU A 131 21.67 -9.74 -0.35
C LEU A 131 22.59 -10.73 -1.06
N GLU A 132 22.56 -12.00 -0.67
CA GLU A 132 23.33 -13.06 -1.32
C GLU A 132 22.85 -13.27 -2.77
N LYS A 133 21.53 -13.36 -2.98
CA LYS A 133 20.91 -13.64 -4.27
C LYS A 133 20.91 -12.45 -5.24
N HIS A 134 20.54 -11.25 -4.76
CA HIS A 134 20.38 -10.04 -5.60
C HIS A 134 21.58 -9.09 -5.51
N GLY A 135 22.54 -9.39 -4.64
CA GLY A 135 23.79 -8.65 -4.51
C GLY A 135 23.59 -7.19 -4.09
N ALA A 136 24.57 -6.36 -4.47
CA ALA A 136 24.57 -4.93 -4.19
C ALA A 136 23.28 -4.22 -4.65
N GLY A 137 22.64 -4.73 -5.71
CA GLY A 137 21.42 -4.16 -6.27
C GLY A 137 20.27 -4.07 -5.26
N TYR A 138 20.16 -5.04 -4.37
CA TYR A 138 19.12 -5.05 -3.32
C TYR A 138 19.31 -3.89 -2.33
N VAL A 139 20.52 -3.68 -1.82
CA VAL A 139 20.81 -2.62 -0.82
C VAL A 139 20.45 -1.24 -1.36
N LEU A 140 20.74 -1.00 -2.64
CA LEU A 140 20.50 0.29 -3.29
C LEU A 140 19.03 0.59 -3.49
N HIS A 141 18.27 -0.45 -3.82
CA HIS A 141 16.87 -0.33 -4.14
C HIS A 141 15.96 -0.88 -3.03
N LYS A 142 16.50 -1.13 -1.83
CA LYS A 142 15.81 -1.79 -0.73
C LYS A 142 14.47 -1.14 -0.42
N ARG A 143 14.44 0.20 -0.28
CA ARG A 143 13.21 0.96 -0.06
C ARG A 143 12.18 0.74 -1.16
N LYS A 144 12.60 0.86 -2.42
CA LYS A 144 11.71 0.65 -3.57
C LYS A 144 11.21 -0.80 -3.66
N ILE A 145 12.07 -1.77 -3.35
CA ILE A 145 11.74 -3.20 -3.31
C ILE A 145 10.74 -3.49 -2.17
N GLN A 146 10.91 -2.86 -1.00
CA GLN A 146 9.97 -2.95 0.12
C GLN A 146 8.61 -2.34 -0.21
N GLU A 147 8.58 -1.15 -0.82
CA GLU A 147 7.36 -0.49 -1.30
C GLU A 147 6.63 -1.39 -2.31
N MET A 148 7.32 -1.84 -3.36
CA MET A 148 6.77 -2.75 -4.37
C MET A 148 6.34 -4.12 -3.81
N SER A 149 7.06 -4.68 -2.83
CA SER A 149 6.67 -5.92 -2.16
C SER A 149 5.41 -5.75 -1.30
N ALA A 150 5.26 -4.60 -0.63
CA ALA A 150 4.05 -4.28 0.12
C ALA A 150 2.83 -4.19 -0.82
N ASP A 151 3.01 -3.55 -1.97
CA ASP A 151 1.98 -3.47 -3.02
C ASP A 151 1.59 -4.87 -3.53
N LEU A 152 2.57 -5.73 -3.84
CA LEU A 152 2.32 -7.12 -4.26
C LEU A 152 1.57 -7.95 -3.21
N LYS A 153 1.90 -7.80 -1.92
CA LYS A 153 1.16 -8.44 -0.82
C LYS A 153 -0.26 -7.91 -0.74
N GLY A 154 -0.44 -6.60 -0.92
CA GLY A 154 -1.74 -5.94 -1.02
C GLY A 154 -2.59 -6.52 -2.15
N ASP A 155 -2.01 -6.71 -3.33
CA ASP A 155 -2.67 -7.28 -4.51
C ASP A 155 -3.07 -8.74 -4.30
N ALA A 156 -2.21 -9.56 -3.67
CA ALA A 156 -2.55 -10.95 -3.34
C ALA A 156 -3.70 -11.04 -2.33
N ILE A 157 -3.70 -10.17 -1.30
CA ILE A 157 -4.80 -10.07 -0.34
C ILE A 157 -6.08 -9.60 -1.04
N LYS A 158 -5.97 -8.61 -1.94
CA LYS A 158 -7.08 -8.11 -2.76
C LYS A 158 -7.67 -9.24 -3.61
N LYS A 159 -6.83 -10.02 -4.29
CA LYS A 159 -7.25 -11.18 -5.09
C LYS A 159 -7.99 -12.22 -4.26
N ARG A 160 -7.43 -12.63 -3.11
CA ARG A 160 -8.10 -13.58 -2.20
C ARG A 160 -9.43 -13.04 -1.65
N ARG A 161 -9.50 -11.75 -1.33
CA ARG A 161 -10.74 -11.09 -0.88
C ARG A 161 -11.76 -11.04 -2.02
N MET A 162 -11.32 -10.81 -3.25
CA MET A 162 -12.14 -10.83 -4.45
C MET A 162 -12.75 -12.20 -4.71
N GLU A 163 -11.96 -13.27 -4.62
CA GLU A 163 -12.45 -14.65 -4.70
C GLU A 163 -13.50 -14.93 -3.61
N LYS A 164 -13.24 -14.52 -2.36
CA LYS A 164 -14.20 -14.69 -1.26
C LYS A 164 -15.48 -13.84 -1.41
N CYS A 165 -15.38 -12.65 -2.00
CA CYS A 165 -16.53 -11.78 -2.22
C CYS A 165 -17.36 -12.19 -3.44
N ALA A 166 -16.78 -12.92 -4.41
CA ALA A 166 -17.49 -13.43 -5.58
C ALA A 166 -18.57 -14.45 -5.20
N GLU A 167 -18.36 -15.22 -4.13
CA GLU A 167 -19.31 -16.20 -3.60
C GLU A 167 -20.32 -15.60 -2.60
N LEU A 168 -20.19 -14.30 -2.29
CA LEU A 168 -20.97 -13.69 -1.23
C LEU A 168 -22.39 -13.39 -1.71
N VAL A 169 -23.37 -14.03 -1.05
CA VAL A 169 -24.78 -13.74 -1.26
C VAL A 169 -25.13 -12.44 -0.55
N LEU A 170 -25.43 -11.40 -1.32
CA LEU A 170 -25.85 -10.11 -0.80
C LEU A 170 -27.26 -10.20 -0.20
N ARG A 171 -27.48 -9.46 0.89
CA ARG A 171 -28.79 -9.30 1.52
C ARG A 171 -29.73 -8.51 0.60
N PRO A 172 -31.06 -8.69 0.71
CA PRO A 172 -32.03 -7.97 -0.13
C PRO A 172 -31.83 -6.45 -0.14
N TRP A 173 -31.59 -5.85 1.03
CA TRP A 173 -31.35 -4.40 1.14
C TRP A 173 -30.05 -3.96 0.43
N GLN A 174 -29.02 -4.81 0.41
CA GLN A 174 -27.75 -4.51 -0.26
C GLN A 174 -27.95 -4.50 -1.78
N LEU A 175 -28.74 -5.44 -2.31
CA LEU A 175 -29.13 -5.47 -3.72
C LEU A 175 -29.95 -4.24 -4.12
N GLU A 176 -30.89 -3.82 -3.27
CA GLU A 176 -31.68 -2.61 -3.49
C GLU A 176 -30.81 -1.35 -3.52
N VAL A 177 -29.85 -1.23 -2.60
CA VAL A 177 -28.88 -0.14 -2.58
C VAL A 177 -28.05 -0.10 -3.86
N LEU A 178 -27.56 -1.25 -4.34
CA LEU A 178 -26.81 -1.32 -5.61
C LEU A 178 -27.68 -0.88 -6.80
N LYS A 179 -28.96 -1.29 -6.83
CA LYS A 179 -29.89 -0.84 -7.88
C LYS A 179 -30.10 0.67 -7.86
N LYS A 180 -30.37 1.25 -6.69
CA LYS A 180 -30.52 2.71 -6.51
C LYS A 180 -29.24 3.46 -6.87
N LEU A 181 -28.07 2.85 -6.65
CA LEU A 181 -26.78 3.44 -6.97
C LEU A 181 -26.53 3.49 -8.49
N GLU A 182 -26.98 2.48 -9.26
CA GLU A 182 -26.93 2.54 -10.73
C GLU A 182 -27.86 3.62 -11.29
N GLU A 183 -29.05 3.78 -10.71
CA GLU A 183 -30.06 4.77 -11.10
C GLU A 183 -29.70 6.21 -10.68
N GLN A 184 -28.65 6.38 -9.85
CA GLN A 184 -28.24 7.68 -9.32
C GLN A 184 -27.76 8.62 -10.43
N ASN A 185 -28.20 9.87 -10.42
CA ASN A 185 -27.72 10.89 -11.35
C ASN A 185 -26.39 11.57 -10.90
N ASP A 186 -25.90 12.53 -11.69
CA ASP A 186 -24.60 13.20 -11.44
C ASP A 186 -24.61 14.18 -10.26
N ARG A 187 -25.78 14.44 -9.65
CA ARG A 187 -25.92 15.35 -8.50
C ARG A 187 -26.21 14.61 -7.20
N GLN A 188 -26.96 13.53 -7.29
CA GLN A 188 -27.42 12.75 -6.14
C GLN A 188 -26.29 11.94 -5.50
N ILE A 189 -26.36 11.83 -4.18
CA ILE A 189 -25.52 11.02 -3.31
C ILE A 189 -26.45 10.15 -2.46
N LEU A 190 -26.22 8.84 -2.45
CA LEU A 190 -27.04 7.87 -1.74
C LEU A 190 -26.50 7.70 -0.32
N PHE A 191 -27.28 8.07 0.69
CA PHE A 191 -26.98 7.90 2.10
C PHE A 191 -27.77 6.72 2.66
N VAL A 192 -27.06 5.70 3.13
CA VAL A 192 -27.63 4.51 3.76
C VAL A 192 -27.44 4.61 5.27
N MET A 193 -28.55 4.58 6.01
CA MET A 193 -28.60 4.73 7.46
C MET A 193 -28.96 3.42 8.14
N ASP A 194 -28.10 2.96 9.05
CA ASP A 194 -28.27 1.76 9.87
C ASP A 194 -28.06 2.11 11.36
N PRO A 195 -29.10 2.59 12.06
CA PRO A 195 -29.01 3.01 13.45
C PRO A 195 -28.52 1.91 14.40
N VAL A 196 -28.96 0.67 14.17
CA VAL A 196 -28.63 -0.49 15.00
C VAL A 196 -27.18 -0.94 14.77
N GLY A 197 -26.69 -0.89 13.53
CA GLY A 197 -25.38 -1.40 13.16
C GLY A 197 -25.38 -2.92 12.98
N GLY A 198 -24.28 -3.46 12.44
CA GLY A 198 -24.11 -4.91 12.27
C GLY A 198 -24.81 -5.51 11.04
N ASN A 199 -25.52 -4.72 10.24
CA ASN A 199 -26.32 -5.22 9.11
C ASN A 199 -25.52 -5.51 7.82
N GLY A 200 -24.19 -5.40 7.86
CA GLY A 200 -23.32 -5.71 6.72
C GLY A 200 -23.00 -4.51 5.81
N LYS A 201 -23.03 -3.27 6.32
CA LYS A 201 -22.58 -2.08 5.58
C LYS A 201 -21.14 -2.22 5.08
N THR A 202 -20.22 -2.53 5.98
CA THR A 202 -18.81 -2.77 5.63
C THR A 202 -18.66 -3.98 4.69
N THR A 203 -19.54 -4.98 4.79
CA THR A 203 -19.58 -6.10 3.84
C THR A 203 -19.93 -5.64 2.43
N LEU A 204 -20.91 -4.75 2.28
CA LEU A 204 -21.27 -4.15 0.98
C LEU A 204 -20.12 -3.32 0.43
N ALA A 205 -19.47 -2.48 1.25
CA ALA A 205 -18.31 -1.69 0.82
C ALA A 205 -17.16 -2.59 0.33
N CYS A 206 -16.85 -3.65 1.08
CA CYS A 206 -15.84 -4.63 0.70
C CYS A 206 -16.20 -5.38 -0.59
N TYR A 207 -17.46 -5.76 -0.76
CA TYR A 207 -17.95 -6.37 -2.00
C TYR A 207 -17.70 -5.43 -3.18
N MET A 208 -18.16 -4.18 -3.10
CA MET A 208 -17.99 -3.19 -4.18
C MET A 208 -16.52 -2.96 -4.53
N MET A 209 -15.62 -2.85 -3.55
CA MET A 209 -14.17 -2.72 -3.81
C MET A 209 -13.55 -3.92 -4.51
N SER A 210 -14.14 -5.10 -4.32
CA SER A 210 -13.59 -6.35 -4.78
C SER A 210 -14.14 -6.76 -6.13
N THR A 211 -15.42 -6.49 -6.39
CA THR A 211 -16.12 -6.94 -7.61
C THR A 211 -16.41 -5.81 -8.59
N LEU A 212 -16.39 -4.55 -8.14
CA LEU A 212 -16.66 -3.37 -8.94
C LEU A 212 -15.44 -2.43 -8.93
N ASP A 213 -15.42 -1.47 -9.85
CA ASP A 213 -14.42 -0.39 -9.87
C ASP A 213 -14.75 0.65 -8.78
N ALA A 214 -14.59 0.26 -7.52
CA ALA A 214 -14.95 1.07 -6.37
C ALA A 214 -13.73 1.43 -5.49
N ILE A 215 -13.73 2.65 -4.97
CA ILE A 215 -12.83 3.09 -3.91
C ILE A 215 -13.61 3.32 -2.61
N ARG A 216 -13.05 2.87 -1.49
CA ARG A 216 -13.60 3.11 -0.16
C ARG A 216 -12.79 4.16 0.57
N PHE A 217 -13.50 5.09 1.19
CA PHE A 217 -12.93 6.08 2.10
C PHE A 217 -13.55 5.93 3.48
N GLU A 218 -12.70 6.10 4.48
CA GLU A 218 -13.12 6.43 5.84
C GLU A 218 -13.11 7.96 6.00
N ASN A 219 -13.27 8.47 7.22
CA ASN A 219 -13.06 9.89 7.45
C ASN A 219 -11.56 10.23 7.32
N GLY A 220 -11.24 11.41 6.80
CA GLY A 220 -9.86 11.77 6.50
C GLY A 220 -9.68 13.20 5.99
N LYS A 221 -8.42 13.61 5.85
CA LYS A 221 -8.06 14.94 5.35
C LYS A 221 -8.43 15.07 3.86
N SER A 222 -9.05 16.19 3.49
CA SER A 222 -9.52 16.44 2.11
C SER A 222 -8.45 16.18 1.04
N ASN A 223 -7.22 16.67 1.26
CA ASN A 223 -6.13 16.54 0.29
C ASN A 223 -5.65 15.09 0.12
N ASP A 224 -5.72 14.27 1.17
CA ASP A 224 -5.32 12.86 1.11
C ASP A 224 -6.35 12.07 0.30
N LEU A 225 -7.64 12.29 0.57
CA LEU A 225 -8.75 11.63 -0.13
C LEU A 225 -8.79 12.03 -1.62
N LYS A 226 -8.69 13.34 -1.92
CA LYS A 226 -8.59 13.88 -3.30
C LYS A 226 -7.39 13.31 -4.05
N TYR A 227 -6.25 13.11 -3.37
CA TYR A 227 -5.07 12.50 -3.99
C TYR A 227 -5.25 11.01 -4.28
N MET A 228 -5.94 10.28 -3.41
CA MET A 228 -6.19 8.83 -3.57
C MET A 228 -7.20 8.52 -4.67
N TYR A 229 -8.19 9.39 -4.92
CA TYR A 229 -9.17 9.17 -5.98
C TYR A 229 -8.52 9.23 -7.38
N LYS A 230 -8.73 8.19 -8.18
CA LYS A 230 -8.17 8.03 -9.54
C LYS A 230 -9.25 7.86 -10.62
N GLY A 231 -10.47 8.34 -10.37
CA GLY A 231 -11.57 8.26 -11.33
C GLY A 231 -12.35 6.95 -11.29
N GLN A 232 -12.33 6.24 -10.16
CA GLN A 232 -13.15 5.04 -9.97
C GLN A 232 -14.63 5.33 -10.19
N LYS A 233 -15.35 4.39 -10.83
CA LYS A 233 -16.80 4.50 -11.11
C LYS A 233 -17.62 4.67 -9.84
N TYR A 234 -17.26 3.96 -8.76
CA TYR A 234 -17.96 4.03 -7.48
C TYR A 234 -17.08 4.59 -6.37
N VAL A 235 -17.65 5.46 -5.54
CA VAL A 235 -17.02 5.97 -4.33
C VAL A 235 -17.89 5.63 -3.14
N VAL A 236 -17.32 4.92 -2.16
CA VAL A 236 -18.01 4.51 -0.94
C VAL A 236 -17.38 5.20 0.26
N PHE A 237 -18.13 6.06 0.95
CA PHE A 237 -17.75 6.55 2.27
C PHE A 237 -18.34 5.62 3.33
N ASP A 238 -17.49 4.98 4.13
CA ASP A 238 -17.90 4.09 5.21
C ASP A 238 -17.57 4.73 6.56
N PHE A 239 -18.54 5.43 7.14
CA PHE A 239 -18.38 6.13 8.41
C PHE A 239 -18.75 5.23 9.58
N CYS A 240 -17.80 5.03 10.49
CA CYS A 240 -18.04 4.37 11.78
C CYS A 240 -18.74 5.33 12.76
N ARG A 241 -19.33 4.80 13.84
CA ARG A 241 -20.06 5.61 14.85
C ARG A 241 -19.25 6.78 15.41
N SER A 242 -17.94 6.60 15.62
CA SER A 242 -17.08 7.64 16.18
C SER A 242 -16.76 8.77 15.19
N SER A 243 -17.06 8.60 13.90
CA SER A 243 -16.76 9.59 12.86
C SER A 243 -17.95 10.48 12.50
N SER A 244 -19.14 10.25 13.06
CA SER A 244 -20.38 10.92 12.62
C SER A 244 -20.39 12.42 12.90
N GLU A 245 -19.76 12.88 13.98
CA GLU A 245 -19.77 14.30 14.37
C GLU A 245 -18.99 15.21 13.41
N HIS A 246 -18.03 14.70 12.65
CA HIS A 246 -17.12 15.51 11.83
C HIS A 246 -16.98 14.96 10.41
N ILE A 247 -18.10 14.76 9.71
CA ILE A 247 -18.10 14.36 8.31
C ILE A 247 -17.63 15.52 7.43
N ASN A 248 -16.68 15.23 6.54
CA ASN A 248 -16.15 16.19 5.59
C ASN A 248 -17.05 16.27 4.33
N TYR A 249 -18.12 17.06 4.38
CA TYR A 249 -19.04 17.22 3.25
C TYR A 249 -18.40 17.90 2.03
N GLU A 250 -17.39 18.76 2.25
CA GLU A 250 -16.67 19.44 1.16
C GLU A 250 -15.98 18.45 0.22
N VAL A 251 -15.33 17.42 0.76
CA VAL A 251 -14.68 16.41 -0.09
C VAL A 251 -15.69 15.52 -0.80
N ILE A 252 -16.82 15.18 -0.16
CA ILE A 252 -17.89 14.41 -0.78
C ILE A 252 -18.45 15.18 -1.98
N GLU A 253 -18.74 16.47 -1.80
CA GLU A 253 -19.22 17.34 -2.87
C GLU A 253 -18.18 17.51 -3.99
N ALA A 254 -16.93 17.78 -3.65
CA ALA A 254 -15.86 17.96 -4.63
C ALA A 254 -15.64 16.72 -5.50
N LEU A 255 -15.66 15.54 -4.88
CA LEU A 255 -15.54 14.27 -5.60
C LEU A 255 -16.78 13.99 -6.46
N LYS A 256 -18.01 14.27 -5.97
CA LYS A 256 -19.23 14.08 -6.77
C LYS A 256 -19.24 14.97 -8.02
N ASN A 257 -18.73 16.19 -7.90
CA ASN A 257 -18.61 17.13 -9.02
C ASN A 257 -17.55 16.71 -10.05
N GLY A 258 -16.64 15.78 -9.72
CA GLY A 258 -15.62 15.26 -10.64
C GLY A 258 -14.43 16.18 -10.91
N VAL A 259 -14.51 17.48 -10.56
CA VAL A 259 -13.46 18.48 -10.79
C VAL A 259 -12.96 19.05 -9.47
N PHE A 260 -11.67 18.89 -9.19
CA PHE A 260 -11.05 19.41 -7.97
C PHE A 260 -9.52 19.54 -8.08
N CYS A 261 -8.93 20.41 -7.27
CA CYS A 261 -7.48 20.50 -7.13
C CYS A 261 -6.97 19.47 -6.11
N SER A 262 -5.90 18.75 -6.46
CA SER A 262 -5.11 17.93 -5.55
C SER A 262 -3.81 18.67 -5.25
N TYR A 263 -3.56 19.01 -3.98
CA TYR A 263 -2.38 19.79 -3.56
C TYR A 263 -1.25 18.93 -2.97
N LYS A 264 -1.42 17.59 -2.93
CA LYS A 264 -0.48 16.71 -2.25
C LYS A 264 0.71 16.40 -3.16
N TYR A 265 1.92 16.69 -2.67
CA TYR A 265 3.22 16.63 -3.38
C TYR A 265 3.35 17.68 -4.50
N GLU A 266 2.46 17.63 -5.47
CA GLU A 266 2.40 18.56 -6.59
C GLU A 266 0.96 19.03 -6.77
N SER A 267 0.79 20.34 -7.00
CA SER A 267 -0.54 20.92 -7.18
C SER A 267 -1.04 20.66 -8.60
N VAL A 268 -2.04 19.78 -8.73
CA VAL A 268 -2.58 19.35 -10.02
C VAL A 268 -4.11 19.43 -10.01
N MET A 269 -4.68 20.00 -11.07
CA MET A 269 -6.12 19.96 -11.31
C MET A 269 -6.51 18.57 -11.84
N ARG A 270 -7.51 17.95 -11.19
CA ARG A 270 -8.07 16.66 -11.60
C ARG A 270 -9.47 16.87 -12.15
N MET A 271 -9.77 16.21 -13.26
CA MET A 271 -11.08 16.18 -13.90
C MET A 271 -11.42 14.72 -14.20
N TYR A 272 -12.54 14.26 -13.66
CA TYR A 272 -13.08 12.92 -13.84
C TYR A 272 -14.61 13.02 -14.08
N ASP A 273 -15.20 11.95 -14.59
CA ASP A 273 -16.66 11.81 -14.64
C ASP A 273 -17.25 11.76 -13.23
N SER A 274 -18.52 12.15 -13.07
CA SER A 274 -19.19 12.10 -11.78
C SER A 274 -19.32 10.65 -11.29
N PRO A 275 -18.71 10.27 -10.15
CA PRO A 275 -18.81 8.92 -9.64
C PRO A 275 -20.20 8.64 -9.09
N LYS A 276 -20.58 7.36 -9.06
CA LYS A 276 -21.71 6.89 -8.25
C LYS A 276 -21.29 6.87 -6.79
N MET A 277 -21.96 7.66 -5.96
CA MET A 277 -21.57 7.89 -4.56
C MET A 277 -22.51 7.22 -3.57
N LEU A 278 -21.93 6.40 -2.70
CA LEU A 278 -22.59 5.75 -1.59
C LEU A 278 -21.96 6.22 -0.28
N VAL A 279 -22.79 6.63 0.68
CA VAL A 279 -22.37 6.98 2.02
C VAL A 279 -23.07 6.06 3.01
N LEU A 280 -22.30 5.23 3.69
CA LEU A 280 -22.73 4.30 4.72
C LEU A 280 -22.52 4.95 6.08
N MET A 281 -23.57 5.04 6.88
CA MET A 281 -23.54 5.70 8.18
C MET A 281 -24.51 5.05 9.16
N ASN A 282 -24.25 5.23 10.45
CA ASN A 282 -25.15 4.74 11.49
C ASN A 282 -26.18 5.80 11.88
N GLU A 283 -25.74 7.05 11.96
CA GLU A 283 -26.59 8.23 12.17
C GLU A 283 -26.84 8.92 10.83
N GLY A 284 -27.96 9.63 10.72
CA GLY A 284 -28.30 10.35 9.49
C GLY A 284 -27.36 11.52 9.18
N PRO A 285 -27.30 11.96 7.91
CA PRO A 285 -26.44 13.07 7.54
C PRO A 285 -27.01 14.40 8.05
N ASP A 286 -26.13 15.39 8.20
CA ASP A 286 -26.54 16.78 8.40
C ASP A 286 -27.07 17.34 7.08
N MET A 287 -28.37 17.60 7.04
CA MET A 287 -29.09 18.06 5.86
C MET A 287 -28.81 19.53 5.49
N THR A 288 -28.06 20.26 6.32
CA THR A 288 -27.70 21.67 6.09
C THR A 288 -26.38 21.85 5.32
N LYS A 289 -25.62 20.76 5.13
CA LYS A 289 -24.24 20.81 4.62
C LYS A 289 -24.12 20.70 3.10
N LEU A 290 -25.12 20.15 2.42
CA LEU A 290 -25.19 20.04 0.97
C LEU A 290 -26.52 20.62 0.47
N THR A 291 -26.62 20.83 -0.84
CA THR A 291 -27.90 21.21 -1.45
C THR A 291 -28.90 20.05 -1.41
N ALA A 292 -30.19 20.36 -1.25
CA ALA A 292 -31.24 19.38 -1.01
C ALA A 292 -31.33 18.28 -2.09
N ASP A 293 -31.06 18.62 -3.35
CA ASP A 293 -31.08 17.71 -4.50
C ASP A 293 -29.97 16.64 -4.47
N ARG A 294 -28.94 16.84 -3.63
CA ARG A 294 -27.85 15.88 -3.46
C ARG A 294 -28.21 14.74 -2.51
N TYR A 295 -29.23 14.88 -1.67
CA TYR A 295 -29.56 13.83 -0.70
C TYR A 295 -30.57 12.83 -1.25
N VAL A 296 -30.14 11.57 -1.36
CA VAL A 296 -31.05 10.43 -1.50
C VAL A 296 -30.87 9.56 -0.26
N LEU A 297 -31.90 9.50 0.58
CA LEU A 297 -31.83 8.79 1.86
C LEU A 297 -32.43 7.39 1.74
N TYR A 298 -31.77 6.41 2.33
CA TYR A 298 -32.24 5.04 2.48
C TYR A 298 -32.02 4.57 3.92
N ALA A 299 -33.10 4.50 4.71
CA ALA A 299 -33.07 3.90 6.04
C ALA A 299 -33.28 2.39 5.91
N LEU A 300 -32.49 1.58 6.61
CA LEU A 300 -32.73 0.13 6.61
C LEU A 300 -34.11 -0.18 7.22
N PRO A 301 -34.90 -1.09 6.59
CA PRO A 301 -36.19 -1.50 7.13
C PRO A 301 -36.08 -2.08 8.54
N GLU A 302 -37.08 -1.86 9.41
CA GLU A 302 -37.08 -2.38 10.79
C GLU A 302 -36.89 -3.90 10.85
N GLU A 303 -37.39 -4.63 9.86
CA GLU A 303 -37.25 -6.08 9.72
C GLU A 303 -35.78 -6.53 9.60
N VAL A 304 -34.94 -5.70 8.99
CA VAL A 304 -33.50 -5.93 8.89
C VAL A 304 -32.80 -5.58 10.21
N LEU A 305 -33.28 -4.53 10.90
CA LEU A 305 -32.75 -4.09 12.20
C LEU A 305 -32.97 -5.10 13.34
N ARG A 306 -33.91 -6.05 13.17
CA ARG A 306 -34.23 -7.10 14.15
C ARG A 306 -33.53 -8.44 13.88
N PHE A 307 -32.72 -8.56 12.82
CA PHE A 307 -32.21 -9.86 12.39
C PHE A 307 -30.97 -10.29 13.18
N ASP A 308 -31.18 -11.29 14.04
CA ASP A 308 -30.19 -12.14 14.72
C ASP A 308 -29.34 -12.95 13.70
N PRO A 309 -28.24 -13.64 14.09
CA PRO A 309 -27.09 -13.97 13.22
C PRO A 309 -27.45 -14.66 11.89
N PRO A 310 -26.58 -14.54 10.86
CA PRO A 310 -26.87 -15.05 9.52
C PRO A 310 -27.38 -16.49 9.60
N LEU A 311 -28.59 -16.72 9.08
CA LEU A 311 -29.16 -18.06 8.97
C LEU A 311 -28.11 -18.97 8.32
N PRO A 312 -27.90 -20.20 8.84
CA PRO A 312 -27.02 -21.15 8.20
C PRO A 312 -27.45 -21.31 6.74
N VAL A 313 -26.48 -21.14 5.85
CA VAL A 313 -26.68 -21.28 4.41
C VAL A 313 -27.11 -22.73 4.16
N GLU A 314 -28.41 -22.97 3.96
CA GLU A 314 -28.82 -24.16 3.23
C GLU A 314 -28.19 -24.02 1.85
N LYS A 315 -27.19 -24.86 1.59
CA LYS A 315 -26.59 -24.98 0.26
C LYS A 315 -27.76 -25.16 -0.71
N PRO A 316 -27.84 -24.42 -1.83
CA PRO A 316 -28.79 -24.77 -2.86
C PRO A 316 -28.51 -26.23 -3.22
N VAL A 317 -29.48 -27.10 -2.93
CA VAL A 317 -29.49 -28.46 -3.44
C VAL A 317 -29.32 -28.30 -4.93
N ALA A 318 -28.21 -28.81 -5.46
CA ALA A 318 -27.97 -28.81 -6.88
C ALA A 318 -29.23 -29.40 -7.53
N MET A 319 -29.98 -28.59 -8.27
CA MET A 319 -30.96 -29.14 -9.21
C MET A 319 -30.13 -29.83 -10.28
N VAL A 320 -29.85 -31.10 -10.04
CA VAL A 320 -29.36 -32.03 -11.04
C VAL A 320 -30.50 -32.18 -12.04
N ALA A 321 -30.52 -31.33 -13.05
CA ALA A 321 -31.23 -31.63 -14.27
C ALA A 321 -30.53 -32.86 -14.87
N ALA A 322 -31.17 -34.02 -14.71
CA ALA A 322 -30.79 -35.24 -15.39
C ALA A 322 -30.81 -34.98 -16.90
N LEU A 323 -29.63 -34.81 -17.50
CA LEU A 323 -29.45 -35.02 -18.92
C LEU A 323 -29.27 -36.53 -19.13
N PRO A 324 -29.94 -37.14 -20.14
CA PRO A 324 -29.86 -38.57 -20.35
C PRO A 324 -28.43 -38.95 -20.73
N ALA A 325 -27.98 -40.07 -20.17
CA ALA A 325 -26.71 -40.69 -20.51
C ALA A 325 -26.68 -40.99 -22.02
N VAL A 326 -25.65 -40.50 -22.70
CA VAL A 326 -25.26 -41.01 -24.01
C VAL A 326 -24.06 -41.91 -23.75
N ASP A 327 -24.29 -43.21 -23.94
CA ASP A 327 -23.26 -44.23 -23.85
C ASP A 327 -22.29 -44.16 -25.02
N SER A 328 -21.03 -44.41 -24.66
CA SER A 328 -19.98 -45.15 -25.37
C SER A 328 -19.44 -44.68 -26.73
N ASP A 329 -18.11 -44.60 -26.73
CA ASP A 329 -17.18 -44.85 -27.82
C ASP A 329 -17.02 -43.74 -28.87
N ASP A 330 -15.96 -42.94 -28.72
CA ASP A 330 -14.85 -43.02 -29.68
C ASP A 330 -13.63 -42.19 -29.24
N ASP A 331 -12.50 -42.85 -29.39
CA ASP A 331 -11.13 -42.45 -29.12
C ASP A 331 -10.61 -41.36 -30.09
N GLU A 332 -9.54 -40.70 -29.62
CA GLU A 332 -8.51 -40.02 -30.40
C GLU A 332 -8.81 -38.65 -31.06
N LEU A 333 -7.70 -37.90 -31.21
CA LEU A 333 -7.47 -36.75 -32.11
C LEU A 333 -7.95 -35.36 -31.65
N PHE A 334 -7.04 -34.58 -31.05
CA PHE A 334 -6.36 -33.43 -31.70
C PHE A 334 -5.76 -32.47 -30.66
N TRP A 335 -4.43 -32.52 -30.52
CA TRP A 335 -3.64 -31.35 -30.14
C TRP A 335 -3.27 -30.63 -31.44
N HIS A 336 -3.77 -29.41 -31.66
CA HIS A 336 -3.05 -28.30 -32.32
C HIS A 336 -3.91 -27.03 -32.42
N GLY A 337 -3.43 -25.96 -31.76
CA GLY A 337 -3.27 -24.64 -32.40
C GLY A 337 -4.40 -23.61 -32.35
N LEU A 338 -3.96 -22.36 -32.14
CA LEU A 338 -4.55 -21.05 -32.53
C LEU A 338 -5.69 -20.51 -31.63
N GLN A 339 -5.41 -19.41 -30.92
CA GLN A 339 -5.72 -18.02 -31.31
C GLN A 339 -7.22 -17.79 -31.54
N THR A 340 -7.86 -17.06 -30.62
CA THR A 340 -8.68 -15.87 -30.90
C THR A 340 -9.15 -15.23 -29.57
N GLU A 341 -9.24 -13.91 -29.60
CA GLU A 341 -9.84 -13.04 -28.59
C GLU A 341 -11.34 -13.33 -28.35
N GLU A 342 -11.89 -12.65 -27.34
CA GLU A 342 -13.33 -12.56 -27.00
C GLU A 342 -14.01 -13.82 -26.46
N VAL A 343 -14.10 -13.95 -25.12
CA VAL A 343 -15.35 -14.25 -24.38
C VAL A 343 -15.11 -13.93 -22.90
N VAL A 344 -15.27 -12.67 -22.51
CA VAL A 344 -15.56 -12.28 -21.09
C VAL A 344 -16.77 -11.33 -21.03
N GLY A 345 -17.41 -11.03 -22.18
CA GLY A 345 -18.51 -10.06 -22.27
C GLY A 345 -19.94 -10.61 -22.21
N GLU A 346 -20.16 -11.92 -22.40
CA GLU A 346 -21.53 -12.45 -22.62
C GLU A 346 -22.15 -13.25 -21.47
N THR A 347 -21.41 -13.57 -20.41
CA THR A 347 -21.95 -14.38 -19.32
C THR A 347 -22.88 -13.61 -18.37
N PHE A 348 -22.86 -12.27 -18.41
CA PHE A 348 -23.64 -11.43 -17.51
C PHE A 348 -25.06 -11.11 -18.02
N LEU A 349 -25.32 -11.20 -19.33
CA LEU A 349 -26.63 -10.86 -19.91
C LEU A 349 -27.64 -12.02 -19.94
N ARG A 350 -27.23 -13.26 -19.66
CA ARG A 350 -28.15 -14.42 -19.63
C ARG A 350 -28.91 -14.59 -18.31
N HIS A 351 -28.43 -14.05 -17.20
CA HIS A 351 -29.11 -14.20 -15.90
C HIS A 351 -30.22 -13.16 -15.67
N ALA A 352 -30.18 -12.02 -16.37
CA ALA A 352 -31.17 -10.95 -16.23
C ALA A 352 -32.45 -11.11 -17.09
N ARG A 353 -32.52 -12.13 -17.96
CA ARG A 353 -33.69 -12.39 -18.85
C ARG A 353 -34.57 -13.57 -18.44
N ARG A 354 -34.38 -14.13 -17.24
CA ARG A 354 -35.20 -15.25 -16.71
C ARG A 354 -36.11 -14.88 -15.54
N LEU A 355 -36.27 -13.58 -15.26
CA LEU A 355 -37.24 -13.04 -14.30
C LEU A 355 -38.05 -11.86 -14.90
N LEU A 356 -38.40 -12.01 -16.17
CA LEU A 356 -39.62 -11.47 -16.79
C LEU A 356 -40.38 -12.67 -17.34
#